data_AF-A0A918MGJ5-F1
#
_entry.id   AF-A0A918MGJ5-F1
#
_cell.length_a   1.000
_cell.length_b   1.000
_cell.length_c   1.000
_cell.angle_alpha   90.00
_cell.angle_beta   90.00
_cell.angle_gamma   90.00
#
_symmetry.space_group_name_H-M   'P 1'
#
loop_
_entity.id
_entity.type
_entity.pdbx_description
1 polymer ?
#
loop_
_entity_poly.entity_id
_entity_poly.type
_entity_poly.pdbx_seq_one_letter_code
_entity_poly.pdbx_strand_id
1 'polypeptide(L)'
;MPSLAGGLNPVSSGDACVQTLASKQDGTVHLFNIDGLVPTWKEVCGRSAISGNDNSGSMAGFAAFNANQRLLDRDPYWLNTNMRAACSADSTTVKCTMTANNQ
;
A
#
# COMPACT_ATOMS: atom_id res chain seq x y z
N MET A 1 7.65 8.41 -0.45
CA MET A 1 8.51 9.34 0.32
C MET A 1 8.09 10.77 0.01
N PRO A 2 8.11 11.72 0.97
CA PRO A 2 7.94 13.15 0.68
C PRO A 2 9.03 13.66 -0.28
N SER A 3 8.76 14.74 -1.02
CA SER A 3 9.75 15.35 -1.94
C SER A 3 11.04 15.75 -1.24
N LEU A 4 10.95 16.25 0.00
CA LEU A 4 12.12 16.57 0.84
C LEU A 4 13.01 15.36 1.17
N ALA A 5 12.48 14.14 1.04
CA ALA A 5 13.22 12.89 1.25
C ALA A 5 13.55 12.17 -0.08
N GLY A 6 13.53 12.88 -1.22
CA GLY A 6 13.85 12.32 -2.53
C GLY A 6 12.75 11.44 -3.12
N GLY A 7 11.51 11.57 -2.64
CA GLY A 7 10.39 10.81 -3.17
C GLY A 7 9.97 11.22 -4.57
N LEU A 8 9.78 10.22 -5.45
CA LEU A 8 9.41 10.40 -6.85
C LEU A 8 7.93 10.74 -7.07
N ASN A 9 7.09 10.64 -6.04
CA ASN A 9 5.66 10.98 -6.08
C ASN A 9 5.38 12.13 -5.09
N PRO A 10 5.75 13.37 -5.43
CA PRO A 10 5.48 14.52 -4.58
C PRO A 10 3.97 14.80 -4.54
N VAL A 11 3.44 15.00 -3.34
CA VAL A 11 2.10 15.55 -3.12
C VAL A 11 2.21 16.83 -2.32
N SER A 12 1.40 17.84 -2.68
CA SER A 12 1.31 19.11 -1.97
C SER A 12 0.71 18.96 -0.57
N SER A 13 -0.14 17.96 -0.38
CA SER A 13 -0.90 17.72 0.83
C SER A 13 -1.35 16.26 0.93
N GLY A 14 -1.66 15.81 2.15
CA GLY A 14 -1.93 14.40 2.43
C GLY A 14 -3.22 13.88 1.81
N ASP A 15 -4.22 14.75 1.65
CA ASP A 15 -5.52 14.54 1.00
C ASP A 15 -5.43 14.24 -0.51
N ALA A 16 -4.28 14.44 -1.14
CA ALA A 16 -4.03 13.98 -2.51
C ALA A 16 -3.83 12.45 -2.61
N CYS A 17 -3.69 11.75 -1.48
CA CYS A 17 -3.62 10.29 -1.41
C CYS A 17 -4.95 9.70 -0.95
N VAL A 18 -5.26 8.46 -1.36
CA VAL A 18 -6.32 7.67 -0.72
C VAL A 18 -6.02 7.53 0.77
N GLN A 19 -6.92 7.93 1.66
CA GLN A 19 -6.75 7.79 3.10
C GLN A 19 -7.53 6.59 3.64
N THR A 20 -6.88 5.69 4.37
CA THR A 20 -7.56 4.52 4.94
C THR A 20 -7.11 4.17 6.36
N LEU A 21 -7.95 3.41 7.06
CA LEU A 21 -7.67 2.79 8.34
C LEU A 21 -7.88 1.28 8.18
N ALA A 22 -6.85 0.50 8.49
CA ALA A 22 -6.99 -0.95 8.60
C ALA A 22 -7.67 -1.30 9.92
N SER A 23 -8.82 -1.95 9.85
CA SER A 23 -9.51 -2.50 11.02
C SER A 23 -10.07 -3.88 10.71
N LYS A 24 -10.14 -4.73 11.73
CA LYS A 24 -10.72 -6.07 11.61
C LYS A 24 -12.22 -5.99 11.76
N GLN A 25 -12.94 -6.53 10.79
CA GLN A 25 -14.37 -6.77 10.85
C GLN A 25 -14.62 -8.23 10.46
N ASP A 26 -15.39 -8.95 11.28
CA ASP A 26 -15.73 -10.36 11.04
C ASP A 26 -14.52 -11.26 10.77
N GLY A 27 -13.42 -11.00 11.49
CA GLY A 27 -12.16 -11.75 11.37
C GLY A 27 -11.29 -11.39 10.15
N THR A 28 -11.77 -10.54 9.26
CA THR A 28 -11.04 -10.08 8.06
C THR A 28 -10.54 -8.65 8.24
N VAL A 29 -9.33 -8.36 7.75
CA VAL A 29 -8.82 -6.98 7.73
C VAL A 29 -9.45 -6.23 6.57
N HIS A 30 -10.10 -5.11 6.87
CA HIS A 30 -10.66 -4.18 5.90
C HIS A 30 -9.95 -2.84 5.96
N LEU A 31 -9.82 -2.17 4.82
CA LEU A 31 -9.37 -0.79 4.73
C LEU A 31 -10.61 0.12 4.64
N PHE A 32 -10.89 0.83 5.73
CA PHE A 32 -11.97 1.81 5.81
C PHE A 32 -11.46 3.17 5.39
N ASN A 33 -12.23 3.87 4.58
CA ASN A 33 -11.89 5.26 4.29
C ASN A 33 -12.10 6.15 5.52
N ILE A 34 -11.16 7.05 5.79
CA ILE A 34 -11.18 8.00 6.92
C ILE A 34 -11.46 9.45 6.52
N ASP A 35 -11.36 9.81 5.23
CA ASP A 35 -11.67 11.17 4.75
C ASP A 35 -13.13 11.34 4.32
N GLY A 36 -13.90 10.24 4.28
CA GLY A 36 -15.31 10.22 3.90
C GLY A 36 -15.57 10.36 2.38
N LEU A 37 -14.53 10.44 1.56
CA LEU A 37 -14.61 10.60 0.11
C LEU A 37 -14.37 9.27 -0.62
N VAL A 38 -15.34 8.79 -1.40
CA VAL A 38 -15.14 7.57 -2.19
C VAL A 38 -13.87 7.70 -3.05
N PRO A 39 -12.88 6.80 -2.91
CA PRO A 39 -11.64 6.87 -3.68
C PRO A 39 -11.95 6.89 -5.18
N THR A 40 -11.33 7.84 -5.88
CA THR A 40 -11.49 7.99 -7.33
C THR A 40 -10.61 7.00 -8.10
N TRP A 41 -9.67 6.37 -7.41
CA TRP A 41 -8.62 5.52 -7.97
C TRP A 41 -7.72 6.25 -8.98
N LYS A 42 -7.66 7.58 -8.86
CA LYS A 42 -6.78 8.49 -9.61
C LYS A 42 -5.77 9.20 -8.71
N GLU A 43 -5.85 8.98 -7.40
CA GLU A 43 -4.92 9.49 -6.41
C GLU A 43 -3.51 8.95 -6.70
N VAL A 44 -2.51 9.80 -6.51
CA VAL A 44 -1.11 9.46 -6.85
C VAL A 44 -0.42 8.58 -5.80
N CYS A 45 -1.09 8.35 -4.67
CA CYS A 45 -0.58 7.62 -3.52
C CYS A 45 -1.73 7.06 -2.66
N GLY A 46 -1.40 6.10 -1.80
CA GLY A 46 -2.26 5.64 -0.70
C GLY A 46 -1.58 5.85 0.64
N ARG A 47 -2.35 6.25 1.65
CA ARG A 47 -1.95 6.33 3.06
C ARG A 47 -2.91 5.52 3.89
N SER A 48 -2.34 4.71 4.77
CA SER A 48 -3.13 3.82 5.61
C SER A 48 -2.62 3.88 7.05
N ALA A 49 -3.52 4.07 8.00
CA ALA A 49 -3.26 3.76 9.41
C ALA A 49 -3.41 2.25 9.59
N ILE A 50 -2.30 1.54 9.79
CA ILE A 50 -2.25 0.08 9.89
C ILE A 50 -1.63 -0.32 11.23
N SER A 51 -2.06 -1.45 11.79
CA SER A 51 -1.44 -2.00 13.01
C SER A 51 0.04 -2.32 12.76
N GLY A 52 0.87 -2.16 13.79
CA GLY A 52 2.30 -2.47 13.68
C GLY A 52 2.55 -3.90 13.22
N ASN A 53 1.76 -4.86 13.71
CA ASN A 53 1.85 -6.27 13.35
C ASN A 53 1.54 -6.52 11.86
N ASP A 54 0.47 -5.92 11.33
CA ASP A 54 0.10 -6.10 9.93
C ASP A 54 1.12 -5.41 9.01
N ASN A 55 1.62 -4.23 9.40
CA ASN A 55 2.66 -3.53 8.65
C ASN A 55 3.98 -4.31 8.63
N SER A 56 4.46 -4.80 9.78
CA SER A 56 5.67 -5.64 9.82
C SER A 56 5.48 -6.98 9.11
N GLY A 57 4.27 -7.56 9.21
CA GLY A 57 3.91 -8.81 8.56
C GLY A 57 3.87 -8.70 7.04
N SER A 58 3.51 -7.53 6.50
CA SER A 58 3.35 -7.32 5.05
C SER A 58 4.61 -7.62 4.23
N MET A 59 5.79 -7.42 4.83
CA MET A 59 7.09 -7.71 4.20
C MET A 59 7.82 -8.91 4.84
N ALA A 60 7.19 -9.62 5.78
CA ALA A 60 7.83 -10.74 6.49
C ALA A 60 8.24 -11.88 5.54
N GLY A 61 7.46 -12.13 4.47
CA GLY A 61 7.80 -13.09 3.42
C GLY A 61 9.01 -12.71 2.57
N PHE A 62 9.51 -11.48 2.70
CA PHE A 62 10.62 -10.92 1.95
C PHE A 62 11.82 -10.59 2.88
N ALA A 63 12.04 -11.41 3.91
CA ALA A 63 13.04 -11.15 4.95
C ALA A 63 14.47 -10.88 4.44
N ALA A 64 14.85 -11.48 3.29
CA ALA A 64 16.16 -11.28 2.67
C ALA A 64 16.21 -10.15 1.63
N PHE A 65 15.10 -9.46 1.36
CA PHE A 65 15.01 -8.49 0.27
C PHE A 65 16.00 -7.34 0.45
N ASN A 66 16.02 -6.69 1.62
CA ASN A 66 16.94 -5.59 1.89
C ASN A 66 18.42 -6.03 1.79
N ALA A 67 18.77 -7.21 2.30
CA ALA A 67 20.13 -7.74 2.31
C ALA A 67 20.58 -8.16 0.90
N ASN A 68 19.73 -8.90 0.16
CA ASN A 68 20.02 -9.37 -1.19
C ASN A 68 20.10 -8.22 -2.20
N GLN A 69 19.24 -7.21 -2.03
CA GLN A 69 19.25 -6.02 -2.88
C GLN A 69 20.24 -4.95 -2.39
N ARG A 70 20.94 -5.19 -1.25
CA ARG A 70 21.91 -4.27 -0.61
C ARG A 70 21.42 -2.83 -0.53
N LEU A 71 20.15 -2.64 -0.20
CA LEU A 71 19.54 -1.32 -0.17
C LEU A 71 20.15 -0.49 0.97
N LEU A 72 20.95 0.51 0.61
CA LEU A 72 21.39 1.55 1.53
C LEU A 72 20.38 2.70 1.56
N ASP A 73 20.46 3.55 2.58
CA ASP A 73 19.60 4.72 2.66
C ASP A 73 19.74 5.57 1.40
N ARG A 74 18.59 5.88 0.76
CA ARG A 74 18.44 6.63 -0.50
C ARG A 74 18.84 5.91 -1.79
N ASP A 75 19.20 4.64 -1.75
CA ASP A 75 19.40 3.89 -2.99
C ASP A 75 18.07 3.78 -3.76
N PRO A 76 18.03 4.18 -5.04
CA PRO A 76 16.84 4.02 -5.85
C PRO A 76 16.58 2.53 -6.06
N TYR A 77 15.43 2.06 -5.60
CA TYR A 77 14.97 0.70 -5.85
C TYR A 77 13.55 0.72 -6.39
N TRP A 78 13.22 -0.31 -7.16
CA TRP A 78 11.85 -0.61 -7.55
C TRP A 78 11.52 -1.99 -6.98
N LEU A 79 10.35 -2.11 -6.37
CA LEU A 79 9.82 -3.37 -5.90
C LEU A 79 8.76 -3.81 -6.90
N ASN A 80 9.04 -4.88 -7.65
CA ASN A 80 8.00 -5.64 -8.32
C ASN A 80 7.68 -6.84 -7.44
N THR A 81 6.53 -6.80 -6.81
CA THR A 81 6.03 -7.88 -5.96
C THR A 81 5.67 -9.13 -6.76
N ASN A 82 5.70 -9.06 -8.10
CA ASN A 82 5.15 -10.03 -9.03
C ASN A 82 3.70 -10.41 -8.70
N MET A 83 2.98 -9.49 -8.05
CA MET A 83 1.58 -9.64 -7.69
C MET A 83 0.72 -8.99 -8.75
N ARG A 84 -0.32 -9.70 -9.18
CA ARG A 84 -1.42 -9.13 -9.96
C ARG A 84 -2.67 -9.06 -9.10
N ALA A 85 -3.44 -7.99 -9.25
CA ALA A 85 -4.72 -7.83 -8.60
C ALA A 85 -5.83 -7.94 -9.65
N ALA A 86 -6.76 -8.87 -9.46
CA ALA A 86 -8.02 -8.88 -10.20
C ALA A 86 -9.07 -8.19 -9.33
N CYS A 87 -9.36 -6.92 -9.65
CA CYS A 87 -10.27 -6.10 -8.86
C CYS A 87 -11.63 -5.95 -9.55
N SER A 88 -12.72 -6.09 -8.79
CA SER A 88 -14.06 -5.67 -9.18
C SER A 88 -14.56 -4.60 -8.20
N ALA A 89 -15.28 -3.62 -8.71
CA ALA A 89 -15.84 -2.53 -7.93
C ALA A 89 -17.36 -2.49 -8.10
N ASP A 90 -18.07 -2.24 -7.00
CA ASP A 90 -19.47 -1.84 -6.98
C ASP A 90 -19.61 -0.42 -6.39
N SER A 91 -20.84 0.04 -6.12
CA SER A 91 -21.09 1.38 -5.58
C SER A 91 -20.53 1.61 -4.17
N THR A 92 -20.10 0.55 -3.47
CA THR A 92 -19.75 0.56 -2.04
C THR A 92 -18.44 -0.15 -1.72
N THR A 93 -18.00 -1.08 -2.56
CA THR A 93 -16.87 -1.96 -2.25
C THR A 93 -16.00 -2.17 -3.47
N VAL A 94 -14.67 -2.17 -3.25
CA VAL A 94 -13.70 -2.70 -4.21
C VAL A 94 -13.14 -3.98 -3.64
N LYS A 95 -13.31 -5.09 -4.37
CA LYS A 95 -12.82 -6.41 -3.99
C LYS A 95 -11.73 -6.81 -4.96
N CYS A 96 -10.54 -7.09 -4.43
CA CYS A 96 -9.39 -7.51 -5.22
C CYS A 96 -8.94 -8.91 -4.83
N THR A 97 -8.82 -9.80 -5.80
CA THR A 97 -8.11 -11.06 -5.64
C THR A 97 -6.65 -10.85 -6.01
N MET A 98 -5.77 -10.92 -5.02
CA MET A 98 -4.32 -10.82 -5.22
C MET A 98 -3.75 -12.19 -5.60
N THR A 99 -2.99 -12.27 -6.68
CA THR A 99 -2.22 -13.46 -7.06
C THR A 99 -0.75 -13.14 -7.06
N ALA A 100 0.03 -13.79 -6.20
CA ALA A 100 1.48 -13.74 -6.23
C ALA A 100 2.02 -14.75 -7.25
N ASN A 101 2.82 -14.31 -8.21
CA ASN A 101 3.50 -15.19 -9.15
C ASN A 101 4.89 -15.52 -8.64
N ASN A 102 4.96 -16.28 -7.54
CA ASN A 102 6.23 -16.75 -7.03
C ASN A 102 6.61 -18.02 -7.82
N GLN A 103 6.98 -17.86 -9.09
CA GLN A 103 7.76 -18.85 -9.83
C GLN A 103 9.22 -18.43 -9.83
#